data_AF-A0AAN8MUC1-F1
#
_entry.id   AF-A0AAN8MUC1-F1
#
_cell.length_a   1.000
_cell.length_b   1.000
_cell.length_c   1.000
_cell.angle_alpha   90.00
_cell.angle_beta   90.00
_cell.angle_gamma   90.00
#
_symmetry.space_group_name_H-M   'P 1'
#
loop_
_entity.id
_entity.type
_entity.pdbx_description
1 polymer ?
#
loop_
_entity_poly.entity_id
_entity_poly.type
_entity_poly.pdbx_seq_one_letter_code
_entity_poly.pdbx_strand_id
1 'polypeptide(L)'
;MAIRAQPKHPKLSSIIPGDISTYPHDSLLDQYTRVSSIPDMGMGVTATNDIPAGTTWYLATAMERYIPIPRKTMTAIRLAGRKHKEWKLFRDSVEMITVYSKRWDTLNYSLDAIRFLNHGIVEGEGEDGVGNVMVGGEAVGEGTLVGWSFWATRDIKEGEQLVVNYLGFNECPWSTACAQFLKGGQGVDLGKLDDETVFDDTPVEMLLTREQLMVYVQSALDRDIDKALFMIIAKWGVWDEARGLWVVRVPVDTK
;
A
#
# COMPACT_ATOMS: atom_id res chain seq x y z
N MET A 1 4.01 23.87 -35.74
CA MET A 1 3.75 23.47 -34.35
C MET A 1 3.93 21.97 -34.26
N ALA A 2 5.00 21.48 -33.65
CA ALA A 2 5.23 20.04 -33.48
C ALA A 2 4.65 19.61 -32.13
N ILE A 3 3.71 18.67 -32.17
CA ILE A 3 3.19 17.98 -31.00
C ILE A 3 4.36 17.16 -30.44
N ARG A 4 4.95 17.58 -29.33
CA ARG A 4 5.92 16.76 -28.59
C ARG A 4 5.14 15.61 -27.96
N ALA A 5 5.27 14.42 -28.55
CA ALA A 5 4.78 13.19 -27.95
C ALA A 5 5.42 13.03 -26.56
N GLN A 6 4.61 13.03 -25.51
CA GLN A 6 5.08 12.68 -24.17
C GLN A 6 5.55 11.20 -24.19
N PRO A 7 6.70 10.90 -23.56
CA PRO A 7 7.16 9.52 -23.45
C PRO A 7 6.18 8.73 -22.57
N LYS A 8 5.69 7.59 -23.06
CA LYS A 8 4.77 6.70 -22.32
C LYS A 8 5.33 6.19 -20.98
N HIS A 9 6.65 6.27 -20.79
CA HIS A 9 7.35 6.00 -19.55
C HIS A 9 8.51 6.99 -19.42
N PRO A 10 8.64 7.73 -18.31
CA PRO A 10 9.86 8.46 -18.02
C PRO A 10 10.99 7.44 -17.89
N LYS A 11 12.06 7.57 -18.69
CA LYS A 11 13.31 6.85 -18.39
C LYS A 11 13.80 7.38 -17.05
N LEU A 12 13.91 6.51 -16.05
CA LEU A 12 14.61 6.75 -14.79
C LEU A 12 16.12 6.90 -15.06
N SER A 13 16.53 7.91 -15.84
CA SER A 13 17.89 8.06 -16.32
C SER A 13 18.84 8.70 -15.30
N SER A 14 18.36 9.04 -14.10
CA SER A 14 19.16 9.62 -13.02
C SER A 14 19.23 8.76 -11.76
N ILE A 15 18.48 7.66 -11.69
CA ILE A 15 18.54 6.72 -10.56
C ILE A 15 19.41 5.56 -11.01
N ILE A 16 20.60 5.42 -10.44
CA ILE A 16 21.49 4.30 -10.73
C ILE A 16 20.93 3.06 -10.02
N PRO A 17 20.56 2.00 -10.75
CA PRO A 17 20.30 0.68 -10.20
C PRO A 17 21.34 0.24 -9.17
N GLY A 18 20.93 -0.05 -7.94
CA GLY A 18 21.74 -0.79 -6.97
C GLY A 18 22.51 0.03 -5.91
N ASP A 19 22.48 1.36 -5.95
CA ASP A 19 23.04 2.17 -4.86
C ASP A 19 21.94 2.75 -3.97
N ILE A 20 21.60 2.01 -2.90
CA ILE A 20 20.57 2.37 -1.91
C ILE A 20 20.85 3.74 -1.27
N SER A 21 22.11 4.20 -1.22
CA SER A 21 22.48 5.50 -0.65
C SER A 21 22.09 6.71 -1.50
N THR A 22 21.73 6.49 -2.78
CA THR A 22 21.23 7.56 -3.68
C THR A 22 19.73 7.75 -3.59
N TYR A 23 19.02 6.90 -2.85
CA TYR A 23 17.59 7.02 -2.64
C TYR A 23 17.34 7.91 -1.42
N PRO A 24 16.44 8.90 -1.52
CA PRO A 24 16.12 9.74 -0.37
C PRO A 24 15.53 8.86 0.75
N HIS A 25 16.22 8.83 1.89
CA HIS A 25 15.76 8.15 3.11
C HIS A 25 14.48 8.78 3.67
N ASP A 26 14.29 10.07 3.41
CA ASP A 26 13.05 10.77 3.71
C ASP A 26 12.00 10.54 2.62
N SER A 27 10.73 10.46 3.01
CA SER A 27 9.67 10.35 2.02
C SER A 27 9.53 11.68 1.27
N LEU A 28 9.65 11.67 -0.07
CA LEU A 28 9.33 12.83 -0.90
C LEU A 28 7.86 13.28 -0.75
N LEU A 29 7.02 12.41 -0.18
CA LEU A 29 5.64 12.71 0.26
C LEU A 29 5.60 13.99 1.11
N ASP A 30 6.48 14.14 2.10
CA ASP A 30 6.39 15.26 3.05
C ASP A 30 6.85 16.62 2.46
N GLN A 31 7.55 16.60 1.32
CA GLN A 31 7.98 17.81 0.62
C GLN A 31 6.90 18.37 -0.29
N TYR A 32 6.18 17.48 -0.99
CA TYR A 32 5.21 17.86 -2.03
C TYR A 32 3.76 17.69 -1.60
N THR A 33 3.49 16.99 -0.51
CA THR A 33 2.14 16.60 -0.14
C THR A 33 1.89 16.65 1.35
N ARG A 34 0.62 16.62 1.73
CA ARG A 34 0.16 16.45 3.11
C ARG A 34 -1.11 15.64 3.15
N VAL A 35 -1.36 14.98 4.28
CA VAL A 35 -2.66 14.37 4.56
C VAL A 35 -3.62 15.47 5.04
N SER A 36 -4.82 15.50 4.48
CA SER A 36 -5.86 16.49 4.81
C SER A 36 -7.25 15.90 4.69
N SER A 37 -8.22 16.47 5.39
CA SER A 37 -9.63 16.13 5.19
C SER A 37 -10.13 16.63 3.83
N ILE A 38 -10.81 15.76 3.10
CA ILE A 38 -11.46 16.00 1.81
C ILE A 38 -12.98 15.87 2.01
N PRO A 39 -13.78 16.87 1.61
CA PRO A 39 -15.23 16.80 1.68
C PRO A 39 -15.75 15.52 1.02
N ASP A 40 -16.68 14.84 1.69
CA ASP A 40 -17.37 13.61 1.23
C ASP A 40 -16.50 12.37 0.97
N MET A 41 -15.17 12.49 1.01
CA MET A 41 -14.22 11.38 0.77
C MET A 41 -13.43 10.97 2.03
N GLY A 42 -13.46 11.78 3.09
CA GLY A 42 -12.72 11.50 4.32
C GLY A 42 -11.30 12.04 4.26
N MET A 43 -10.28 11.23 4.54
CA MET A 43 -8.88 11.67 4.46
C MET A 43 -8.36 11.53 3.03
N GLY A 44 -7.49 12.45 2.62
CA GLY A 44 -6.88 12.48 1.29
C GLY A 44 -5.45 13.02 1.32
N VAL A 45 -4.71 12.82 0.24
CA VAL A 45 -3.39 13.45 0.04
C VAL A 45 -3.58 14.70 -0.83
N THR A 46 -3.09 15.85 -0.38
CA THR A 46 -3.13 17.12 -1.14
C THR A 46 -1.74 17.65 -1.41
N ALA A 47 -1.56 18.32 -2.55
CA ALA A 47 -0.31 18.97 -2.90
C ALA A 47 -0.05 20.18 -1.98
N THR A 48 1.18 20.32 -1.48
CA THR A 48 1.62 21.49 -0.69
C THR A 48 2.24 22.58 -1.56
N ASN A 49 2.58 22.26 -2.81
CA ASN A 49 3.13 23.17 -3.82
C ASN A 49 2.62 22.74 -5.20
N ASP A 50 2.80 23.57 -6.23
CA ASP A 50 2.59 23.14 -7.62
C ASP A 50 3.53 21.98 -7.98
N ILE A 51 2.99 20.88 -8.52
CA ILE A 51 3.73 19.69 -8.95
C ILE A 51 3.65 19.58 -10.48
N PRO A 52 4.77 19.75 -11.22
CA PRO A 52 4.77 19.61 -12.66
C PRO A 52 4.46 18.17 -13.15
N ALA A 53 3.87 18.05 -14.33
CA ALA A 53 3.66 16.77 -14.99
C ALA A 53 4.96 15.96 -15.13
N GLY A 54 4.87 14.65 -14.89
CA GLY A 54 6.00 13.72 -14.94
C GLY A 54 6.89 13.72 -13.69
N THR A 55 6.60 14.58 -12.70
CA THR A 55 7.36 14.61 -11.44
C THR A 55 7.08 13.34 -10.64
N THR A 56 8.13 12.57 -10.35
CA THR A 56 8.09 11.53 -9.31
C THR A 56 8.07 12.21 -7.96
N TRP A 57 6.95 12.12 -7.26
CA TRP A 57 6.74 12.77 -5.96
C TRP A 57 6.74 11.75 -4.82
N TYR A 58 6.68 10.45 -5.14
CA TYR A 58 6.83 9.39 -4.16
C TYR A 58 7.57 8.20 -4.75
N LEU A 59 8.41 7.62 -3.90
CA LEU A 59 9.14 6.41 -4.16
C LEU A 59 9.14 5.59 -2.87
N ALA A 60 8.53 4.42 -2.92
CA ALA A 60 8.76 3.39 -1.93
C ALA A 60 10.05 2.67 -2.33
N THR A 61 11.13 2.87 -1.59
CA THR A 61 12.26 1.95 -1.62
C THR A 61 11.97 0.78 -0.70
N ALA A 62 12.53 -0.38 -1.04
CA ALA A 62 12.27 -1.70 -0.46
C ALA A 62 11.86 -1.72 1.02
N MET A 63 10.85 -2.54 1.35
CA MET A 63 10.38 -2.98 2.69
C MET A 63 10.13 -1.94 3.80
N GLU A 64 10.64 -0.71 3.77
CA GLU A 64 10.50 0.25 4.87
C GLU A 64 9.10 0.89 4.93
N ARG A 65 8.36 0.90 3.82
CA ARG A 65 7.09 1.62 3.69
C ARG A 65 5.86 0.73 3.49
N TYR A 66 6.05 -0.58 3.47
CA TYR A 66 4.95 -1.53 3.39
C TYR A 66 5.26 -2.82 4.13
N ILE A 67 4.21 -3.50 4.58
CA ILE A 67 4.29 -4.88 5.07
C ILE A 67 3.72 -5.80 3.98
N PRO A 68 4.51 -6.74 3.45
CA PRO A 68 3.97 -7.77 2.58
C PRO A 68 3.10 -8.73 3.41
N ILE A 69 1.87 -8.93 2.97
CA ILE A 69 0.90 -9.86 3.57
C ILE A 69 0.64 -10.97 2.53
N PRO A 70 1.31 -12.12 2.65
CA PRO A 70 1.04 -13.28 1.82
C PRO A 70 -0.37 -13.82 2.03
N ARG A 71 -0.87 -14.59 1.07
CA ARG A 71 -2.17 -15.26 1.14
C ARG A 71 -2.43 -15.98 2.46
N LYS A 72 -1.49 -16.83 2.91
CA LYS A 72 -1.62 -17.59 4.18
C LYS A 72 -1.80 -16.66 5.39
N THR A 73 -1.06 -15.55 5.42
CA THR A 73 -1.15 -14.54 6.47
C THR A 73 -2.49 -13.81 6.42
N MET A 74 -3.00 -13.47 5.24
CA MET A 74 -4.31 -12.85 5.10
C MET A 74 -5.44 -13.79 5.55
N THR A 75 -5.39 -15.07 5.19
CA THR A 75 -6.33 -16.08 5.69
C THR A 75 -6.28 -16.15 7.22
N ALA A 76 -5.07 -16.21 7.80
CA ALA A 76 -4.89 -16.21 9.26
C ALA A 76 -5.52 -14.98 9.92
N ILE A 77 -5.28 -13.78 9.38
CA ILE A 77 -5.86 -12.52 9.86
C ILE A 77 -7.39 -12.57 9.83
N ARG A 78 -7.97 -13.07 8.73
CA ARG A 78 -9.43 -13.22 8.59
C ARG A 78 -10.01 -14.19 9.62
N LEU A 79 -9.39 -15.34 9.82
CA LEU A 79 -9.81 -16.33 10.82
C LEU A 79 -9.71 -15.78 12.25
N ALA A 80 -8.60 -15.12 12.59
CA ALA A 80 -8.42 -14.43 13.87
C ALA A 80 -9.52 -13.36 14.11
N GLY A 81 -9.90 -12.64 13.06
CA GLY A 81 -10.97 -11.63 13.09
C GLY A 81 -12.36 -12.16 13.48
N ARG A 82 -12.60 -13.47 13.38
CA ARG A 82 -13.86 -14.09 13.84
C ARG A 82 -13.99 -14.09 15.36
N LYS A 83 -12.87 -14.12 16.08
CA LYS A 83 -12.81 -14.19 17.55
C LYS A 83 -12.34 -12.89 18.19
N HIS A 84 -11.55 -12.10 17.47
CA HIS A 84 -10.89 -10.92 18.00
C HIS A 84 -11.22 -9.68 17.17
N LYS A 85 -11.89 -8.70 17.80
CA LYS A 85 -12.34 -7.47 17.12
C LYS A 85 -11.20 -6.66 16.50
N GLU A 86 -10.03 -6.68 17.13
CA GLU A 86 -8.86 -5.93 16.65
C GLU A 86 -8.33 -6.54 15.34
N TRP A 87 -8.34 -7.87 15.22
CA TRP A 87 -7.98 -8.57 13.98
C TRP A 87 -9.02 -8.38 12.88
N LYS A 88 -10.31 -8.26 13.23
CA LYS A 88 -11.35 -7.87 12.27
C LYS A 88 -11.08 -6.48 11.70
N LEU A 89 -10.80 -5.51 12.57
CA LEU A 89 -10.50 -4.14 12.14
C LEU A 89 -9.20 -4.06 11.32
N PHE A 90 -8.18 -4.85 11.69
CA PHE A 90 -6.96 -4.92 10.91
C PHE A 90 -7.16 -5.57 9.54
N ARG A 91 -7.96 -6.64 9.44
CA ARG A 91 -8.40 -7.19 8.15
C ARG A 91 -9.05 -6.11 7.28
N ASP A 92 -10.00 -5.37 7.83
CA ASP A 92 -10.71 -4.31 7.10
C ASP A 92 -9.74 -3.22 6.62
N SER A 93 -8.78 -2.84 7.46
CA SER A 93 -7.68 -1.93 7.10
C SER A 93 -6.85 -2.47 5.94
N VAL A 94 -6.46 -3.75 5.98
CA VAL A 94 -5.68 -4.42 4.93
C VAL A 94 -6.45 -4.42 3.61
N GLU A 95 -7.73 -4.79 3.62
CA GLU A 95 -8.55 -4.82 2.39
C GLU A 95 -8.74 -3.43 1.76
N MET A 96 -8.75 -2.37 2.58
CA MET A 96 -8.94 -0.98 2.12
C MET A 96 -7.66 -0.26 1.67
N ILE A 97 -6.48 -0.66 2.14
CA ILE A 97 -5.25 0.15 2.03
C ILE A 97 -4.15 -0.57 1.22
N THR A 98 -4.40 -1.80 0.80
CA THR A 98 -3.42 -2.60 0.07
C THR A 98 -3.55 -2.50 -1.44
N VAL A 99 -2.42 -2.73 -2.09
CA VAL A 99 -2.36 -3.04 -3.52
C VAL A 99 -1.69 -4.40 -3.70
N TYR A 100 -2.26 -5.19 -4.60
CA TYR A 100 -1.87 -6.57 -4.83
C TYR A 100 -0.69 -6.67 -5.81
N SER A 101 0.34 -7.41 -5.40
CA SER A 101 1.48 -7.77 -6.26
C SER A 101 1.34 -9.19 -6.78
N LYS A 102 0.93 -9.33 -8.05
CA LYS A 102 0.81 -10.63 -8.73
C LYS A 102 2.14 -11.39 -8.81
N ARG A 103 3.27 -10.68 -8.90
CA ARG A 103 4.61 -11.30 -8.97
C ARG A 103 4.94 -12.10 -7.72
N TRP A 104 4.54 -11.60 -6.55
CA TRP A 104 4.90 -12.17 -5.25
C TRP A 104 3.71 -12.82 -4.53
N ASP A 105 2.52 -12.81 -5.15
CA ASP A 105 1.25 -13.25 -4.56
C ASP A 105 1.02 -12.66 -3.14
N THR A 106 1.21 -11.35 -3.02
CA THR A 106 1.14 -10.62 -1.73
C THR A 106 0.29 -9.35 -1.83
N LEU A 107 -0.43 -9.03 -0.77
CA LEU A 107 -0.98 -7.69 -0.55
C LEU A 107 0.10 -6.85 0.13
N ASN A 108 0.42 -5.68 -0.41
CA ASN A 108 1.39 -4.79 0.23
C ASN A 108 0.62 -3.73 1.02
N TYR A 109 0.68 -3.81 2.35
CA TYR A 109 0.00 -2.90 3.25
C TYR A 109 0.86 -1.65 3.48
N SER A 110 0.42 -0.53 2.94
CA SER A 110 1.15 0.75 3.01
C SER A 110 1.20 1.28 4.44
N LEU A 111 2.39 1.65 4.91
CA LEU A 111 2.63 2.14 6.26
C LEU A 111 2.61 3.66 6.37
N ASP A 112 2.73 4.36 5.26
CA ASP A 112 2.85 5.81 5.15
C ASP A 112 1.59 6.46 4.57
N ALA A 113 1.67 7.76 4.30
CA ALA A 113 0.53 8.60 3.90
C ALA A 113 -0.12 8.23 2.57
N ILE A 114 0.54 7.44 1.71
CA ILE A 114 -0.06 6.93 0.46
C ILE A 114 -1.34 6.12 0.71
N ARG A 115 -1.55 5.56 1.91
CA ARG A 115 -2.83 4.93 2.27
C ARG A 115 -4.05 5.85 2.17
N PHE A 116 -3.83 7.16 2.11
CA PHE A 116 -4.86 8.18 1.97
C PHE A 116 -5.02 8.67 0.52
N LEU A 117 -4.28 8.15 -0.45
CA LEU A 117 -4.53 8.47 -1.86
C LEU A 117 -5.91 7.93 -2.23
N ASN A 118 -6.86 8.80 -2.57
CA ASN A 118 -8.20 8.37 -2.93
C ASN A 118 -8.30 7.90 -4.39
N HIS A 119 -9.38 7.19 -4.68
CA HIS A 119 -9.78 6.91 -6.05
C HIS A 119 -10.23 8.18 -6.77
N GLY A 120 -9.76 8.38 -7.99
CA GLY A 120 -10.33 9.38 -8.90
C GLY A 120 -9.83 9.20 -10.33
N ILE A 121 -10.65 9.63 -11.28
CA ILE A 121 -10.35 9.65 -12.71
C ILE A 121 -10.47 11.11 -13.15
N VAL A 122 -9.39 11.65 -13.71
CA VAL A 122 -9.33 13.03 -14.22
C VAL A 122 -9.31 13.09 -15.74
N GLU A 123 -8.98 11.97 -16.40
CA GLU A 123 -9.03 11.80 -17.85
C GLU A 123 -9.47 10.37 -18.19
N GLY A 124 -10.30 10.19 -19.23
CA GLY A 124 -10.84 8.89 -19.62
C GLY A 124 -11.96 8.39 -18.70
N GLU A 125 -12.26 7.10 -18.77
CA GLU A 125 -13.33 6.44 -17.99
C GLU A 125 -12.94 5.00 -17.63
N GLY A 126 -13.49 4.49 -16.53
CA GLY A 126 -13.34 3.08 -16.14
C GLY A 126 -11.89 2.64 -15.85
N GLU A 127 -11.54 1.43 -16.26
CA GLU A 127 -10.19 0.84 -16.04
C GLU A 127 -9.10 1.55 -16.84
N ASP A 128 -9.46 2.11 -18.01
CA ASP A 128 -8.54 2.85 -18.89
C ASP A 128 -8.39 4.33 -18.47
N GLY A 129 -9.18 4.78 -17.49
CA GLY A 129 -9.10 6.12 -16.93
C GLY A 129 -7.79 6.38 -16.20
N VAL A 130 -7.42 7.66 -16.08
CA VAL A 130 -6.16 8.10 -15.49
C VAL A 130 -6.46 9.06 -14.34
N GLY A 131 -5.82 8.85 -13.18
CA GLY A 131 -5.81 9.82 -12.08
C GLY A 131 -4.84 10.98 -12.35
N ASN A 132 -4.81 12.02 -11.52
CA ASN A 132 -3.76 13.04 -11.66
C ASN A 132 -2.39 12.53 -11.18
N VAL A 133 -2.37 11.37 -10.52
CA VAL A 133 -1.16 10.59 -10.25
C VAL A 133 -1.32 9.16 -10.79
N MET A 134 -0.19 8.59 -11.20
CA MET A 134 -0.06 7.20 -11.63
C MET A 134 1.00 6.50 -10.80
N VAL A 135 0.85 5.18 -10.73
CA VAL A 135 1.75 4.26 -10.05
C VAL A 135 2.39 3.32 -11.05
N GLY A 136 3.66 3.02 -10.82
CA GLY A 136 4.39 2.01 -11.58
C GLY A 136 5.60 1.52 -10.82
N GLY A 137 6.30 0.58 -11.43
CA GLY A 137 7.54 0.03 -10.91
C GLY A 137 8.10 -0.98 -11.89
N GLU A 138 9.40 -0.89 -12.14
CA GLU A 138 10.16 -1.93 -12.86
C GLU A 138 11.10 -2.61 -11.87
N ALA A 139 11.18 -3.93 -11.96
CA ALA A 139 12.16 -4.69 -11.20
C ALA A 139 13.56 -4.34 -11.70
N VAL A 140 14.38 -3.79 -10.82
CA VAL A 140 15.78 -3.50 -11.10
C VAL A 140 16.61 -4.72 -10.68
N GLY A 141 16.56 -5.77 -11.51
CA GLY A 141 17.37 -6.99 -11.39
C GLY A 141 16.72 -8.18 -10.65
N GLU A 142 17.37 -9.33 -10.74
CA GLU A 142 16.89 -10.64 -10.22
C GLU A 142 16.83 -10.75 -8.69
N GLY A 143 17.38 -9.79 -7.94
CA GLY A 143 17.48 -9.86 -6.48
C GLY A 143 16.97 -8.63 -5.70
N THR A 144 16.48 -7.59 -6.38
CA THR A 144 16.11 -6.32 -5.73
C THR A 144 14.62 -6.07 -5.82
N LEU A 145 13.94 -5.95 -4.67
CA LEU A 145 12.56 -5.46 -4.59
C LEU A 145 12.57 -3.96 -4.88
N VAL A 146 12.22 -3.56 -6.10
CA VAL A 146 11.89 -2.16 -6.36
C VAL A 146 10.48 -1.93 -5.84
N GLY A 147 10.35 -1.02 -4.88
CA GLY A 147 9.05 -0.57 -4.44
C GLY A 147 8.44 0.38 -5.47
N TRP A 148 7.24 0.86 -5.17
CA TRP A 148 6.42 1.56 -6.14
C TRP A 148 6.84 3.02 -6.26
N SER A 149 6.89 3.52 -7.49
CA SER A 149 7.01 4.95 -7.77
C SER A 149 5.66 5.51 -8.16
N PHE A 150 5.41 6.74 -7.71
CA PHE A 150 4.24 7.50 -8.11
C PHE A 150 4.69 8.80 -8.76
N TRP A 151 4.06 9.12 -9.88
CA TRP A 151 4.35 10.34 -10.64
C TRP A 151 3.07 11.08 -11.02
N ALA A 152 3.18 12.39 -11.18
CA ALA A 152 2.09 13.22 -11.66
C ALA A 152 1.87 13.01 -13.17
N THR A 153 0.63 12.81 -13.60
CA THR A 153 0.29 12.62 -15.03
C THR A 153 0.07 13.94 -15.76
N ARG A 154 -0.23 14.99 -14.99
CA ARG A 154 -0.39 16.37 -15.44
C ARG A 154 0.16 17.31 -14.38
N ASP A 155 0.15 18.60 -14.67
CA ASP A 155 0.41 19.60 -13.63
C ASP A 155 -0.69 19.53 -12.56
N ILE A 156 -0.29 19.52 -11.29
CA ILE A 156 -1.15 19.51 -10.10
C ILE A 156 -0.91 20.82 -9.36
N LYS A 157 -1.98 21.53 -9.00
CA LYS A 157 -1.86 22.81 -8.27
C LYS A 157 -1.74 22.62 -6.77
N GLU A 158 -1.10 23.56 -6.10
CA GLU A 158 -1.12 23.63 -4.63
C GLU A 158 -2.56 23.52 -4.10
N GLY A 159 -2.76 22.69 -3.09
CA GLY A 159 -4.06 22.42 -2.47
C GLY A 159 -4.93 21.42 -3.23
N GLU A 160 -4.56 21.03 -4.45
CA GLU A 160 -5.28 20.01 -5.20
C GLU A 160 -5.05 18.62 -4.59
N GLN A 161 -6.09 17.80 -4.56
CA GLN A 161 -6.01 16.42 -4.09
C GLN A 161 -5.33 15.54 -5.13
N LEU A 162 -4.41 14.68 -4.70
CA LEU A 162 -3.83 13.62 -5.51
C LEU A 162 -4.76 12.40 -5.49
N VAL A 163 -5.15 11.94 -6.68
CA VAL A 163 -6.06 10.83 -6.90
C VAL A 163 -5.49 9.84 -7.91
N VAL A 164 -5.71 8.56 -7.67
CA VAL A 164 -5.25 7.46 -8.53
C VAL A 164 -6.44 6.62 -9.01
N ASN A 165 -6.37 6.10 -10.23
CA ASN A 165 -7.40 5.17 -10.70
C ASN A 165 -7.19 3.77 -10.08
N TYR A 166 -8.01 3.42 -9.08
CA TYR A 166 -7.95 2.11 -8.44
C TYR A 166 -8.36 0.97 -9.37
N LEU A 167 -9.18 1.24 -10.39
CA LEU A 167 -9.70 0.22 -11.30
C LEU A 167 -8.60 -0.38 -12.18
N GLY A 168 -7.50 0.35 -12.37
CA GLY A 168 -6.31 -0.12 -13.09
C GLY A 168 -5.37 -1.02 -12.26
N PHE A 169 -5.64 -1.23 -10.97
CA PHE A 169 -4.84 -2.16 -10.16
C PHE A 169 -5.19 -3.61 -10.46
N ASN A 170 -4.19 -4.50 -10.30
CA ASN A 170 -4.42 -5.94 -10.39
C ASN A 170 -5.42 -6.40 -9.33
N GLU A 171 -6.36 -7.23 -9.75
CA GLU A 171 -7.29 -7.89 -8.84
C GLU A 171 -6.59 -8.99 -8.05
N CYS A 172 -6.89 -9.07 -6.75
CA CYS A 172 -6.39 -10.14 -5.89
C CYS A 172 -7.36 -11.33 -5.96
N PRO A 173 -6.92 -12.54 -6.35
CA PRO A 173 -7.84 -13.67 -6.52
C PRO A 173 -8.30 -14.27 -5.18
N TRP A 174 -7.78 -13.81 -4.05
CA TRP A 174 -8.00 -14.39 -2.72
C TRP A 174 -8.31 -13.34 -1.64
N SER A 175 -8.50 -12.07 -2.01
CA SER A 175 -8.88 -11.00 -1.08
C SER A 175 -9.69 -9.93 -1.79
N THR A 176 -10.64 -9.33 -1.08
CA THR A 176 -11.46 -8.21 -1.55
C THR A 176 -10.71 -6.87 -1.44
N ALA A 177 -9.68 -6.69 -2.27
CA ALA A 177 -8.91 -5.45 -2.34
C ALA A 177 -9.69 -4.31 -3.05
N CYS A 178 -9.19 -3.07 -2.94
CA CYS A 178 -9.83 -1.82 -3.37
C CYS A 178 -10.54 -1.85 -4.75
N ALA A 179 -9.94 -2.47 -5.76
CA ALA A 179 -10.54 -2.54 -7.10
C ALA A 179 -11.84 -3.36 -7.12
N GLN A 180 -11.90 -4.45 -6.36
CA GLN A 180 -13.09 -5.31 -6.28
C GLN A 180 -14.23 -4.63 -5.51
N PHE A 181 -13.90 -3.83 -4.49
CA PHE A 181 -14.89 -3.00 -3.78
C PHE A 181 -15.59 -2.03 -4.75
N LEU A 182 -14.84 -1.37 -5.64
CA LEU A 182 -15.40 -0.40 -6.59
C LEU A 182 -16.17 -1.06 -7.75
N LYS A 183 -15.73 -2.23 -8.22
CA LYS A 183 -16.36 -2.91 -9.37
C LYS A 183 -17.66 -3.63 -9.04
N GLY A 184 -18.00 -3.80 -7.75
CA GLY A 184 -19.25 -4.48 -7.33
C GLY A 184 -19.37 -5.93 -7.82
N GLY A 185 -18.24 -6.57 -8.14
CA GLY A 185 -18.19 -7.90 -8.77
C GLY A 185 -18.59 -9.05 -7.84
N GLN A 186 -18.63 -10.27 -8.40
CA GLN A 186 -18.78 -11.50 -7.60
C GLN A 186 -17.62 -11.57 -6.60
N GLY A 187 -17.93 -11.41 -5.31
CA GLY A 187 -16.93 -11.43 -4.25
C GLY A 187 -16.13 -12.73 -4.26
N VAL A 188 -14.87 -12.66 -3.87
CA VAL A 188 -14.03 -13.83 -3.62
C VAL A 188 -14.76 -14.78 -2.66
N ASP A 189 -14.81 -16.08 -2.96
CA ASP A 189 -15.33 -17.09 -2.03
C ASP A 189 -14.34 -17.29 -0.88
N LEU A 190 -14.47 -16.41 0.11
CA LEU A 190 -13.61 -16.38 1.29
C LEU A 190 -13.73 -17.67 2.11
N GLY A 191 -14.91 -18.30 2.14
CA GLY A 191 -15.16 -19.55 2.87
C GLY A 191 -14.38 -20.71 2.27
N LYS A 192 -14.45 -20.87 0.95
CA LYS A 192 -13.64 -21.88 0.24
C LYS A 192 -12.14 -21.66 0.45
N LEU A 193 -11.67 -20.41 0.40
CA LEU A 193 -10.26 -20.10 0.64
C LEU A 193 -9.82 -20.45 2.07
N ASP A 194 -10.68 -20.24 3.07
CA ASP A 194 -10.40 -20.64 4.46
C ASP A 194 -10.22 -22.16 4.56
N ASP A 195 -11.06 -22.94 3.88
CA ASP A 195 -11.01 -24.41 3.91
C ASP A 195 -9.81 -24.99 3.14
N GLU A 196 -9.38 -24.33 2.05
CA GLU A 196 -8.23 -24.75 1.25
C GLU A 196 -6.87 -24.38 1.86
N THR A 197 -6.84 -23.41 2.78
CA THR A 197 -5.58 -22.96 3.40
C THR A 197 -5.16 -23.91 4.52
N VAL A 198 -4.07 -24.64 4.30
CA VAL A 198 -3.48 -25.52 5.31
C VAL A 198 -2.51 -24.73 6.20
N PHE A 199 -2.76 -24.75 7.51
CA PHE A 199 -1.83 -24.29 8.53
C PHE A 199 -1.06 -25.50 9.06
N ASP A 200 0.26 -25.49 8.86
CA ASP A 200 1.20 -26.40 9.49
C ASP A 200 1.59 -25.89 10.88
N ASP A 201 2.50 -26.60 11.55
CA ASP A 201 3.01 -26.21 12.87
C ASP A 201 3.89 -24.93 12.84
N THR A 202 4.10 -24.34 11.65
CA THR A 202 4.89 -23.11 11.49
C THR A 202 4.03 -21.90 11.90
N PRO A 203 4.50 -21.08 12.86
CA PRO A 203 3.79 -19.87 13.25
C PRO A 203 3.58 -18.93 12.06
N VAL A 204 2.38 -18.36 11.95
CA VAL A 204 2.10 -17.28 11.01
C VAL A 204 2.47 -15.96 11.65
N GLU A 205 3.56 -15.35 11.18
CA GLU A 205 4.11 -14.12 11.74
C GLU A 205 4.01 -12.96 10.75
N MET A 206 3.74 -11.77 11.27
CA MET A 206 4.05 -10.51 10.60
C MET A 206 5.27 -9.90 11.27
N LEU A 207 6.20 -9.42 10.45
CA LEU A 207 7.48 -8.87 10.90
C LEU A 207 7.53 -7.39 10.56
N LEU A 208 7.92 -6.57 11.55
CA LEU A 208 8.09 -5.14 11.38
C LEU A 208 9.44 -4.70 11.94
N THR A 209 10.20 -3.93 11.18
CA THR A 209 11.38 -3.24 11.69
C THR A 209 10.97 -2.05 12.54
N ARG A 210 11.93 -1.48 13.27
CA ARG A 210 11.71 -0.25 14.02
C ARG A 210 11.37 0.92 13.09
N GLU A 211 12.02 0.99 11.94
CA GLU A 211 11.86 2.03 10.92
C GLU A 211 10.45 1.97 10.32
N GLN A 212 9.98 0.77 9.96
CA GLN A 212 8.61 0.54 9.50
C GLN A 212 7.57 1.01 10.54
N LEU A 213 7.79 0.68 11.81
CA LEU A 213 6.91 1.13 12.88
C LEU A 213 6.94 2.66 13.04
N MET A 214 8.11 3.29 12.93
CA MET A 214 8.24 4.74 13.01
C MET A 214 7.49 5.44 11.87
N VAL A 215 7.66 4.98 10.63
CA VAL A 215 6.92 5.48 9.46
C VAL A 215 5.41 5.36 9.69
N TYR A 216 4.96 4.23 10.23
CA TYR A 216 3.56 4.00 10.52
C TYR A 216 3.00 4.89 11.63
N VAL A 217 3.74 5.10 12.72
CA VAL A 217 3.30 5.98 13.82
C VAL A 217 3.31 7.45 13.41
N GLN A 218 4.24 7.86 12.54
CA GLN A 218 4.34 9.24 12.05
C GLN A 218 3.31 9.58 10.97
N SER A 219 2.75 8.57 10.30
CA SER A 219 1.71 8.79 9.29
C SER A 219 0.35 8.97 9.96
N ALA A 220 -0.36 10.05 9.66
CA ALA A 220 -1.64 10.47 10.26
C ALA A 220 -2.54 9.29 10.74
N LEU A 221 -2.46 8.94 12.02
CA LEU A 221 -3.24 7.84 12.63
C LEU A 221 -4.53 8.41 13.25
N ASP A 222 -5.43 8.93 12.42
CA ASP A 222 -6.60 9.66 12.92
C ASP A 222 -7.78 8.73 13.21
N ARG A 223 -8.14 7.85 12.26
CA ARG A 223 -9.30 6.95 12.37
C ARG A 223 -8.90 5.61 13.01
N ASP A 224 -9.86 4.89 13.56
CA ASP A 224 -9.62 3.57 14.16
C ASP A 224 -9.05 2.56 13.15
N ILE A 225 -9.52 2.62 11.89
CA ILE A 225 -8.99 1.79 10.80
C ILE A 225 -7.55 2.14 10.44
N ASP A 226 -7.14 3.40 10.62
CA ASP A 226 -5.77 3.84 10.39
C ASP A 226 -4.85 3.33 11.50
N LYS A 227 -5.36 3.17 12.73
CA LYS A 227 -4.66 2.66 13.93
C LYS A 227 -4.63 1.13 14.04
N ALA A 228 -5.23 0.42 13.08
CA ALA A 228 -5.54 -1.00 13.23
C ALA A 228 -4.28 -1.86 13.47
N LEU A 229 -3.20 -1.63 12.72
CA LEU A 229 -1.93 -2.32 12.91
C LEU A 229 -1.31 -1.98 14.27
N PHE A 230 -1.43 -0.74 14.74
CA PHE A 230 -0.88 -0.34 16.05
C PHE A 230 -1.56 -1.11 17.19
N MET A 231 -2.88 -1.29 17.11
CA MET A 231 -3.63 -2.08 18.08
C MET A 231 -3.22 -3.56 18.07
N ILE A 232 -2.92 -4.12 16.90
CA ILE A 232 -2.39 -5.47 16.78
C ILE A 232 -1.00 -5.58 17.44
N ILE A 233 -0.09 -4.66 17.12
CA ILE A 233 1.25 -4.65 17.70
C ILE A 233 1.20 -4.49 19.22
N ALA A 234 0.37 -3.58 19.73
CA ALA A 234 0.28 -3.33 21.17
C ALA A 234 -0.20 -4.54 21.98
N LYS A 235 -1.00 -5.43 21.37
CA LYS A 235 -1.62 -6.57 22.07
C LYS A 235 -0.97 -7.92 21.77
N TRP A 236 -0.38 -8.11 20.59
CA TRP A 236 0.23 -9.36 20.16
C TRP A 236 1.69 -9.23 19.71
N GLY A 237 2.21 -8.00 19.57
CA GLY A 237 3.59 -7.75 19.18
C GLY A 237 4.55 -8.06 20.31
N VAL A 238 5.61 -8.79 19.98
CA VAL A 238 6.76 -9.04 20.86
C VAL A 238 8.01 -8.54 20.14
N TRP A 239 8.84 -7.77 20.85
CA TRP A 239 10.15 -7.41 20.33
C TRP A 239 11.08 -8.63 20.42
N ASP A 240 11.57 -9.08 19.27
CA ASP A 240 12.54 -10.16 19.15
C ASP A 240 13.95 -9.55 18.99
N GLU A 241 14.68 -9.48 20.10
CA GLU A 241 16.04 -8.91 20.14
C GLU A 241 17.01 -9.61 19.18
N ALA A 242 16.85 -10.92 18.96
CA ALA A 242 17.75 -11.68 18.10
C ALA A 242 17.57 -11.33 16.62
N ARG A 243 16.33 -11.00 16.21
CA ARG A 243 16.01 -10.56 14.85
C ARG A 243 16.05 -9.04 14.68
N GLY A 244 15.96 -8.28 15.77
CA GLY A 244 15.81 -6.82 15.72
C GLY A 244 14.46 -6.38 15.13
N LEU A 245 13.41 -7.17 15.38
CA LEU A 245 12.09 -6.99 14.76
C LEU A 245 10.97 -7.06 15.79
N TRP A 246 9.90 -6.32 15.55
CA TRP A 246 8.59 -6.62 16.12
C TRP A 246 7.99 -7.82 15.40
N VAL A 247 7.67 -8.85 16.18
CA VAL A 247 7.08 -10.09 15.71
C VAL A 247 5.65 -10.14 16.22
N VAL A 248 4.69 -10.15 15.29
CA VAL A 248 3.27 -10.33 15.61
C VAL A 248 2.87 -11.72 15.15
N ARG A 249 2.54 -12.59 16.10
CA ARG A 249 1.98 -13.92 15.80
C ARG A 249 0.48 -13.79 15.61
N VAL A 250 -0.01 -14.18 14.44
CA VAL A 250 -1.45 -14.22 14.16
C VAL A 250 -2.05 -15.41 14.92
N PRO A 251 -3.07 -15.20 15.79
CA PRO A 251 -3.68 -16.28 16.54
C PRO A 251 -4.55 -17.12 15.60
N VAL A 252 -4.01 -18.23 15.14
CA VAL A 252 -4.73 -19.22 14.34
C VAL A 252 -4.89 -20.47 15.19
N ASP A 253 -6.13 -20.94 15.35
CA ASP A 253 -6.35 -22.28 15.90
C ASP A 253 -6.02 -23.29 14.81
N THR A 254 -4.90 -23.98 14.95
CA THR A 254 -4.65 -25.20 14.17
C THR A 254 -5.64 -26.25 14.66
N LYS A 255 -6.44 -26.79 13.73
CA LYS A 255 -7.33 -27.92 14.02
C LYS A 255 -6.53 -29.21 14.17
#